data_AF-A0A9D8BPZ6-F1
#
_entry.id   AF-A0A9D8BPZ6-F1
#
_cell.length_a   1.000
_cell.length_b   1.000
_cell.length_c   1.000
_cell.angle_alpha   90.00
_cell.angle_beta   90.00
_cell.angle_gamma   90.00
#
_symmetry.space_group_name_H-M   'P 1'
#
loop_
_entity.id
_entity.type
_entity.pdbx_description
1 polymer ?
#
loop_
_entity_poly.entity_id
_entity_poly.type
_entity_poly.pdbx_seq_one_letter_code
_entity_poly.pdbx_strand_id
1 'polypeptide(L)'
;MTEEQLEAERQIALVREKKAEEQKVAAPQAPEEPAESDEAVEETASSNSGAAADEAEPDRAVSRQPVRVQYTVDDFGSTGNGEGQLSDELYDRALRLILESKKASVSLIQRRMKIGFARAGRLMDLMEDRGIVGPYQGSKPRQLRVDPIEYLRKLDSKKR
;
A
#
# COMPACT_ATOMS: atom_id res chain seq x y z
N MET A 1 51.42 8.86 -24.02
CA MET A 1 50.38 8.29 -23.15
C MET A 1 50.75 6.84 -22.92
N THR A 2 50.75 6.38 -21.67
CA THR A 2 51.18 5.01 -21.34
C THR A 2 50.12 4.01 -21.78
N GLU A 3 50.53 2.79 -22.13
CA GLU A 3 49.61 1.72 -22.58
C GLU A 3 48.50 1.44 -21.54
N GLU A 4 48.85 1.56 -20.25
CA GLU A 4 47.93 1.40 -19.11
C GLU A 4 46.81 2.46 -19.09
N GLN A 5 47.09 3.69 -19.53
CA GLN A 5 46.05 4.74 -19.63
C GLN A 5 45.07 4.45 -20.77
N LEU A 6 45.56 3.86 -21.86
CA LEU A 6 44.75 3.52 -23.03
C LEU A 6 43.84 2.30 -22.75
N GLU A 7 44.30 1.37 -21.91
CA GLU A 7 43.50 0.23 -21.43
C GLU A 7 42.43 0.65 -20.41
N ALA A 8 42.75 1.57 -19.50
CA ALA A 8 41.79 2.09 -18.53
C ALA A 8 40.65 2.86 -19.22
N GLU A 9 40.94 3.68 -20.24
CA GLU A 9 39.90 4.37 -21.02
C GLU A 9 39.02 3.39 -21.81
N ARG A 10 39.60 2.31 -22.35
CA ARG A 10 38.84 1.24 -23.00
C ARG A 10 37.91 0.51 -22.03
N GLN A 11 38.35 0.23 -20.81
CA GLN A 11 37.48 -0.39 -19.79
C GLN A 11 36.35 0.54 -19.35
N ILE A 12 36.60 1.84 -19.21
CA ILE A 12 35.56 2.83 -18.86
C ILE A 12 34.51 2.94 -19.98
N ALA A 13 34.93 2.90 -21.25
CA ALA A 13 34.03 2.93 -22.40
C ALA A 13 33.11 1.68 -22.43
N LEU A 14 33.67 0.49 -22.20
CA LEU A 14 32.95 -0.79 -22.26
C LEU A 14 31.93 -0.92 -21.11
N VAL A 15 32.23 -0.39 -19.93
CA VAL A 15 31.30 -0.34 -18.79
C VAL A 15 30.16 0.65 -19.03
N ARG A 16 30.42 1.78 -19.69
CA ARG A 16 29.36 2.74 -20.08
C ARG A 16 28.41 2.18 -21.13
N GLU A 17 28.94 1.43 -22.10
CA GLU A 17 28.15 0.78 -23.14
C GLU A 17 27.24 -0.31 -22.56
N LYS A 18 27.78 -1.19 -21.70
CA LYS A 18 26.98 -2.24 -21.03
C LYS A 18 25.90 -1.68 -20.10
N LYS A 19 26.16 -0.56 -19.43
CA LYS A 19 25.18 0.10 -18.53
C LYS A 19 24.05 0.80 -19.30
N ALA A 20 24.27 1.18 -20.55
CA ALA A 20 23.25 1.80 -21.40
C ALA A 20 22.25 0.75 -21.95
N GLU A 21 22.68 -0.49 -22.16
CA GLU A 21 21.82 -1.56 -22.68
C GLU A 21 20.85 -2.12 -21.61
N GLU A 22 21.28 -2.14 -20.34
CA GLU A 22 20.48 -2.64 -19.22
C GLU A 22 19.30 -1.72 -18.84
N GLN A 23 19.31 -0.45 -19.28
CA GLN A 23 18.23 0.51 -19.03
C GLN A 23 17.11 0.51 -20.09
N LYS A 24 17.18 -0.36 -21.11
CA LYS A 24 16.19 -0.39 -22.21
C LYS A 24 15.02 -1.37 -22.02
N VAL A 25 14.90 -2.05 -20.87
CA VAL A 25 13.81 -3.03 -20.59
C VAL A 25 12.67 -2.43 -19.75
N ALA A 26 12.49 -1.11 -19.75
CA ALA A 26 11.27 -0.48 -19.23
C ALA A 26 10.30 -0.28 -20.41
N ALA A 27 9.52 -1.31 -20.70
CA ALA A 27 8.51 -1.33 -21.75
C ALA A 27 7.52 -0.14 -21.66
N PRO A 28 7.08 0.40 -22.82
CA PRO A 28 6.03 1.40 -22.88
C PRO A 28 4.67 0.75 -22.59
N GLN A 29 4.02 1.13 -21.49
CA GLN A 29 2.60 0.83 -21.30
C GLN A 29 1.80 1.85 -22.10
N ALA A 30 1.03 1.30 -23.05
CA ALA A 30 0.06 1.94 -23.91
C ALA A 30 -1.02 2.71 -23.10
N PRO A 31 -1.74 3.65 -23.75
CA PRO A 31 -2.50 4.70 -23.09
C PRO A 31 -3.85 4.26 -22.51
N GLU A 32 -4.30 5.11 -21.60
CA GLU A 32 -5.56 5.18 -20.87
C GLU A 32 -6.80 4.77 -21.68
N GLU A 33 -7.55 3.80 -21.14
CA GLU A 33 -8.99 3.69 -21.40
C GLU A 33 -9.73 4.55 -20.35
N PRO A 34 -10.72 5.35 -20.78
CA PRO A 34 -11.28 6.44 -19.99
C PRO A 34 -12.29 5.98 -18.94
N ALA A 35 -12.47 6.85 -17.96
CA ALA A 35 -13.40 6.78 -16.85
C ALA A 35 -14.85 6.49 -17.30
N GLU A 36 -15.48 5.48 -16.67
CA GLU A 36 -16.93 5.45 -16.52
C GLU A 36 -17.29 6.16 -15.21
N SER A 37 -17.66 7.42 -15.40
CA SER A 37 -18.29 8.31 -14.45
C SER A 37 -19.81 8.11 -14.47
N ASP A 38 -20.40 8.40 -13.30
CA ASP A 38 -21.79 8.79 -13.06
C ASP A 38 -22.87 7.70 -12.97
N GLU A 39 -23.16 7.36 -11.70
CA GLU A 39 -24.51 7.09 -11.21
C GLU A 39 -25.48 8.18 -11.67
N ALA A 40 -26.46 7.81 -12.50
CA ALA A 40 -27.68 8.59 -12.67
C ALA A 40 -28.89 7.69 -12.37
N VAL A 41 -29.45 7.96 -11.19
CA VAL A 41 -30.85 7.83 -10.81
C VAL A 41 -31.85 7.84 -11.98
N GLU A 42 -32.81 6.91 -11.99
CA GLU A 42 -34.23 7.30 -12.03
C GLU A 42 -35.17 6.21 -11.53
N GLU A 43 -35.98 6.63 -10.58
CA GLU A 43 -37.24 6.10 -10.09
C GLU A 43 -38.26 6.02 -11.24
N THR A 44 -39.00 4.92 -11.38
CA THR A 44 -40.44 4.98 -11.69
C THR A 44 -41.14 3.70 -11.28
N ALA A 45 -42.15 3.88 -10.43
CA ALA A 45 -43.16 2.89 -10.12
C ALA A 45 -43.98 2.52 -11.37
N SER A 46 -44.47 1.28 -11.43
CA SER A 46 -45.91 0.96 -11.57
C SER A 46 -46.13 -0.45 -12.14
N SER A 47 -47.22 -1.05 -11.68
CA SER A 47 -48.07 -2.03 -12.38
C SER A 47 -47.91 -3.52 -12.02
N ASN A 48 -48.67 -3.87 -10.98
CA ASN A 48 -49.61 -4.98 -10.87
C ASN A 48 -49.71 -6.04 -12.01
N SER A 49 -49.74 -7.33 -11.62
CA SER A 49 -50.78 -8.26 -12.09
C SER A 49 -50.70 -9.61 -11.38
N GLY A 50 -51.87 -10.12 -10.94
CA GLY A 50 -52.15 -11.55 -10.71
C GLY A 50 -52.02 -11.99 -9.25
N ALA A 51 -53.06 -11.95 -8.42
CA ALA A 51 -54.26 -12.79 -8.41
C ALA A 51 -53.98 -14.29 -8.16
N ALA A 52 -54.27 -14.76 -6.94
CA ALA A 52 -55.11 -15.93 -6.68
C ALA A 52 -55.21 -16.17 -5.16
N ALA A 53 -56.44 -16.38 -4.71
CA ALA A 53 -56.82 -16.75 -3.36
C ALA A 53 -56.36 -18.16 -3.00
N ASP A 54 -56.04 -18.40 -1.72
CA ASP A 54 -56.43 -19.64 -1.06
C ASP A 54 -56.49 -19.44 0.46
N GLU A 55 -57.67 -19.68 1.01
CA GLU A 55 -58.00 -19.64 2.43
C GLU A 55 -57.48 -20.92 3.09
N ALA A 56 -56.46 -20.82 3.94
CA ALA A 56 -56.15 -21.85 4.91
C ALA A 56 -55.51 -21.22 6.14
N GLU A 57 -56.27 -21.17 7.23
CA GLU A 57 -55.74 -20.82 8.54
C GLU A 57 -54.77 -21.90 9.04
N PRO A 58 -53.61 -21.51 9.58
CA PRO A 58 -53.00 -22.29 10.65
C PRO A 58 -52.98 -21.48 11.96
N ASP A 59 -53.86 -21.90 12.86
CA ASP A 59 -53.76 -21.72 14.30
C ASP A 59 -52.37 -22.17 14.79
N ARG A 60 -51.48 -21.20 15.06
CA ARG A 60 -50.56 -21.24 16.19
C ARG A 60 -49.83 -19.90 16.34
N ALA A 61 -50.24 -19.14 17.35
CA ALA A 61 -49.48 -18.03 17.88
C ALA A 61 -48.13 -18.51 18.45
N VAL A 62 -47.10 -18.62 17.59
CA VAL A 62 -45.71 -18.55 18.06
C VAL A 62 -45.33 -17.09 18.02
N SER A 63 -45.34 -16.45 19.18
CA SER A 63 -44.77 -15.13 19.43
C SER A 63 -43.32 -15.13 18.95
N ARG A 64 -43.11 -14.74 17.68
CA ARG A 64 -41.79 -14.45 17.11
C ARG A 64 -41.38 -13.10 17.65
N GLN A 65 -40.88 -13.07 18.88
CA GLN A 65 -40.05 -11.96 19.30
C GLN A 65 -38.86 -11.88 18.32
N PRO A 66 -38.57 -10.72 17.73
CA PRO A 66 -37.39 -10.59 16.89
C PRO A 66 -36.17 -10.80 17.79
N VAL A 67 -35.45 -11.90 17.55
CA VAL A 67 -34.12 -12.11 18.13
C VAL A 67 -33.23 -10.98 17.62
N ARG A 68 -32.95 -10.02 18.49
CA ARG A 68 -31.98 -8.97 18.23
C ARG A 68 -30.62 -9.66 18.19
N VAL A 69 -30.11 -9.90 16.98
CA VAL A 69 -28.74 -10.37 16.80
C VAL A 69 -27.84 -9.21 17.21
N GLN A 70 -27.41 -9.23 18.47
CA GLN A 70 -26.42 -8.32 18.98
C GLN A 70 -25.10 -8.72 18.31
N TYR A 71 -24.70 -8.00 17.27
CA TYR A 71 -23.32 -8.07 16.81
C TYR A 71 -22.47 -7.50 17.95
N THR A 72 -21.79 -8.37 18.71
CA THR A 72 -20.64 -7.89 19.48
C THR A 72 -19.60 -7.56 18.43
N VAL A 73 -19.45 -6.28 18.10
CA VAL A 73 -18.20 -5.80 17.54
C VAL A 73 -17.16 -6.11 18.59
N ASP A 74 -16.44 -7.22 18.39
CA ASP A 74 -15.25 -7.51 19.17
C ASP A 74 -14.37 -6.28 19.14
N ASP A 75 -14.15 -5.76 20.33
CA ASP A 75 -13.26 -4.67 20.71
C ASP A 75 -11.97 -4.74 19.88
N PHE A 76 -11.93 -4.01 18.76
CA PHE A 76 -10.71 -3.78 18.02
C PHE A 76 -9.86 -2.83 18.86
N GLY A 77 -8.99 -3.44 19.67
CA GLY A 77 -8.11 -2.81 20.65
C GLY A 77 -7.62 -1.43 20.22
N SER A 78 -8.33 -0.42 20.70
CA SER A 78 -7.92 0.98 20.68
C SER A 78 -7.35 1.31 22.06
N THR A 79 -6.20 0.73 22.38
CA THR A 79 -5.37 1.20 23.50
C THR A 79 -4.29 2.10 22.91
N GLY A 80 -4.68 3.31 22.53
CA GLY A 80 -3.76 4.43 22.39
C GLY A 80 -3.41 4.96 23.77
N ASN A 81 -2.12 5.04 24.09
CA ASN A 81 -1.48 6.07 24.96
C ASN A 81 -0.04 5.65 25.37
N GLY A 82 0.79 5.37 24.36
CA GLY A 82 2.25 5.22 24.51
C GLY A 82 2.99 5.44 23.19
N GLU A 83 2.33 6.07 22.21
CA GLU A 83 2.66 5.89 20.80
C GLU A 83 3.88 6.68 20.32
N GLY A 84 4.32 7.73 21.03
CA GLY A 84 5.39 8.61 20.55
C GLY A 84 6.76 7.93 20.39
N GLN A 85 7.30 7.36 21.48
CA GLN A 85 8.60 6.68 21.44
C GLN A 85 8.55 5.35 20.68
N LEU A 86 7.46 4.60 20.85
CA LEU A 86 7.24 3.35 20.11
C LEU A 86 7.08 3.61 18.60
N SER A 87 6.50 4.75 18.20
CA SER A 87 6.38 5.15 16.80
C SER A 87 7.74 5.39 16.17
N ASP A 88 8.66 6.05 16.87
CA ASP A 88 10.00 6.34 16.35
C ASP A 88 10.84 5.06 16.18
N GLU A 89 10.80 4.13 17.14
CA GLU A 89 11.50 2.86 17.01
C GLU A 89 10.94 1.99 15.87
N LEU A 90 9.62 1.94 15.73
CA LEU A 90 8.95 1.24 14.63
C LEU A 90 9.27 1.90 13.29
N TYR A 91 9.33 3.22 13.24
CA TYR A 91 9.68 3.97 12.06
C TYR A 91 11.08 3.63 11.56
N ASP A 92 12.09 3.68 12.43
CA ASP A 92 13.47 3.37 12.06
C ASP A 92 13.61 1.93 11.54
N ARG A 93 12.88 0.99 12.16
CA ARG A 93 12.85 -0.41 11.73
C ARG A 93 12.18 -0.58 10.37
N ALA A 94 11.04 0.09 10.15
CA ALA A 94 10.33 0.05 8.87
C ALA A 94 11.17 0.65 7.76
N LEU A 95 11.90 1.73 8.06
CA LEU A 95 12.74 2.43 7.12
C LEU A 95 13.91 1.55 6.66
N ARG A 96 14.65 0.93 7.60
CA ARG A 96 15.72 -0.04 7.27
C ARG A 96 15.21 -1.12 6.32
N LEU A 97 14.03 -1.67 6.62
CA LEU A 97 13.45 -2.74 5.84
C LEU A 97 13.11 -2.33 4.40
N ILE A 98 12.59 -1.11 4.21
CA ILE A 98 12.28 -0.56 2.89
C ILE A 98 13.57 -0.30 2.10
N LEU A 99 14.60 0.23 2.75
CA LEU A 99 15.90 0.50 2.11
C LEU A 99 16.59 -0.80 1.70
N GLU A 100 16.58 -1.82 2.56
CA GLU A 100 17.12 -3.15 2.25
C GLU A 100 16.36 -3.83 1.10
N SER A 101 15.02 -3.78 1.13
CA SER A 101 14.16 -4.44 0.14
C SER A 101 14.03 -3.65 -1.17
N LYS A 102 14.44 -2.38 -1.19
CA LYS A 102 14.25 -1.39 -2.27
C LYS A 102 12.79 -1.26 -2.73
N LYS A 103 11.83 -1.59 -1.86
CA LYS A 103 10.40 -1.63 -2.15
C LYS A 103 9.66 -0.90 -1.04
N ALA A 104 9.06 0.23 -1.35
CA ALA A 104 8.23 0.98 -0.41
C ALA A 104 6.76 0.60 -0.58
N SER A 105 6.29 -0.38 0.20
CA SER A 105 4.87 -0.75 0.24
C SER A 105 4.39 -1.07 1.64
N VAL A 106 3.15 -0.66 1.93
CA VAL A 106 2.51 -0.87 3.24
C VAL A 106 2.43 -2.36 3.59
N SER A 107 2.07 -3.21 2.63
CA SER A 107 1.98 -4.66 2.81
C SER A 107 3.32 -5.34 3.12
N LEU A 108 4.44 -4.74 2.71
CA LEU A 108 5.78 -5.24 3.07
C LEU A 108 6.03 -4.99 4.57
N ILE A 109 5.77 -3.76 5.03
CA ILE A 109 5.94 -3.37 6.44
C ILE A 109 5.01 -4.22 7.33
N GLN A 110 3.74 -4.36 6.95
CA GLN A 110 2.73 -5.13 7.68
C GLN A 110 3.20 -6.57 7.96
N ARG A 111 3.65 -7.28 6.91
CA ARG A 111 4.07 -8.68 7.02
C ARG A 111 5.37 -8.85 7.80
N ARG A 112 6.33 -7.93 7.62
CA ARG A 112 7.68 -8.05 8.21
C ARG A 112 7.73 -7.60 9.66
N MET A 113 6.93 -6.60 10.04
CA MET A 113 6.89 -6.08 11.40
C MET A 113 5.70 -6.59 12.21
N LYS A 114 4.80 -7.35 11.58
CA LYS A 114 3.58 -7.90 12.21
C LYS A 114 2.72 -6.80 12.85
N ILE A 115 2.60 -5.66 12.18
CA ILE A 115 1.79 -4.53 12.62
C ILE A 115 0.49 -4.45 11.80
N GLY A 116 -0.55 -3.83 12.35
CA GLY A 116 -1.80 -3.61 11.64
C GLY A 116 -1.66 -2.66 10.44
N PHE A 117 -2.57 -2.76 9.48
CA PHE A 117 -2.57 -1.96 8.25
C PHE A 117 -2.56 -0.45 8.53
N ALA A 118 -3.42 0.03 9.44
CA ALA A 118 -3.50 1.45 9.81
C ALA A 118 -2.17 1.99 10.37
N ARG A 119 -1.44 1.18 11.15
CA ARG A 119 -0.13 1.58 11.68
C ARG A 119 0.93 1.58 10.58
N ALA A 120 0.94 0.58 9.71
CA ALA A 120 1.85 0.53 8.56
C ALA A 120 1.63 1.69 7.58
N GLY A 121 0.37 2.09 7.36
CA GLY A 121 0.00 3.29 6.58
C GLY A 121 0.60 4.56 7.18
N ARG A 122 0.35 4.82 8.47
CA ARG A 122 0.94 5.96 9.20
C ARG A 122 2.46 6.00 9.06
N LEU A 123 3.15 4.88 9.20
CA LEU A 123 4.61 4.82 9.03
C LEU A 123 5.05 5.15 7.59
N MET A 124 4.28 4.73 6.59
CA MET A 124 4.54 5.02 5.18
C MET A 124 4.35 6.52 4.89
N ASP A 125 3.31 7.13 5.43
CA ASP A 125 3.01 8.56 5.26
C ASP A 125 4.08 9.41 5.97
N LEU A 126 4.53 9.02 7.16
CA LEU A 126 5.68 9.66 7.82
C LEU A 126 6.97 9.60 7.00
N MET A 127 7.16 8.56 6.18
CA MET A 127 8.32 8.47 5.28
C MET A 127 8.17 9.35 4.04
N GLU A 128 6.93 9.58 3.60
CA GLU A 128 6.60 10.53 2.54
C GLU A 128 6.80 11.97 3.02
N ASP A 129 6.33 12.32 4.22
CA ASP A 129 6.53 13.65 4.83
C ASP A 129 8.01 14.02 4.99
N ARG A 130 8.85 13.02 5.28
CA ARG A 130 10.31 13.20 5.36
C ARG A 130 11.01 13.18 3.99
N GLY A 131 10.27 13.02 2.90
CA GLY A 131 10.79 13.02 1.53
C GLY A 131 11.61 11.79 1.15
N ILE A 132 11.54 10.72 1.92
CA ILE A 132 12.27 9.46 1.66
C ILE A 132 11.55 8.67 0.57
N VAL A 133 10.22 8.64 0.66
CA VAL A 133 9.33 7.90 -0.22
C VAL A 133 8.54 8.90 -1.06
N GLY A 134 8.35 8.59 -2.34
CA GLY A 134 7.56 9.38 -3.27
C GLY A 134 6.05 9.24 -3.06
N PRO A 135 5.25 9.99 -3.84
CA PRO A 135 3.81 9.99 -3.71
C PRO A 135 3.20 8.61 -3.98
N TYR A 136 1.98 8.41 -3.50
CA TYR A 136 1.21 7.21 -3.76
C TYR A 136 0.95 7.01 -5.27
N GLN A 137 1.34 5.85 -5.81
CA GLN A 137 1.16 5.49 -7.23
C GLN A 137 0.12 4.37 -7.42
N GLY A 138 -0.94 4.35 -6.61
CA GLY A 138 -1.98 3.33 -6.71
C GLY A 138 -1.45 1.94 -6.35
N SER A 139 -1.52 1.04 -7.33
CA SER A 139 -1.17 -0.38 -7.19
C SER A 139 0.34 -0.66 -7.23
N LYS A 140 1.16 0.31 -7.66
CA LYS A 140 2.62 0.16 -7.76
C LYS A 140 3.29 0.53 -6.43
N PRO A 141 4.39 -0.16 -6.04
CA PRO A 141 5.16 0.25 -4.87
C PRO A 141 5.64 1.71 -5.04
N ARG A 142 5.64 2.47 -3.95
CA ARG A 142 6.08 3.87 -3.96
C ARG A 142 7.56 3.94 -4.34
N GLN A 143 7.96 4.97 -5.07
CA GLN A 143 9.36 5.17 -5.47
C GLN A 143 10.19 5.67 -4.28
N LEU A 144 11.44 5.25 -4.18
CA LEU A 144 12.38 5.81 -3.20
C LEU A 144 13.07 7.02 -3.81
N ARG A 145 13.07 8.16 -3.11
CA ARG A 145 13.74 9.39 -3.55
C ARG A 145 15.18 9.50 -3.05
N VAL A 146 15.58 8.56 -2.18
CA VAL A 146 16.91 8.53 -1.57
C VAL A 146 17.65 7.27 -1.99
N ASP A 147 18.99 7.37 -2.04
CA ASP A 147 19.85 6.22 -2.25
C ASP A 147 19.85 5.29 -1.01
N PRO A 148 19.40 4.02 -1.14
CA PRO A 148 19.22 3.16 0.03
C PRO A 148 20.50 2.90 0.83
N ILE A 149 21.63 2.75 0.12
CA ILE A 149 22.93 2.42 0.71
C ILE A 149 23.48 3.60 1.50
N GLU A 150 23.40 4.81 0.94
CA GLU A 150 23.88 6.04 1.58
C GLU A 150 23.04 6.37 2.81
N TYR A 151 21.72 6.27 2.68
CA TYR A 151 20.81 6.60 3.77
C TYR A 151 20.96 5.64 4.95
N LEU A 152 21.18 4.34 4.71
CA LEU A 152 21.42 3.36 5.76
C LEU A 152 22.69 3.70 6.57
N ARG A 153 23.77 4.07 5.89
CA ARG A 153 25.01 4.54 6.54
C ARG A 153 24.75 5.77 7.42
N LYS A 154 23.91 6.70 6.96
CA LYS A 154 23.53 7.89 7.72
C LYS A 154 22.72 7.53 8.98
N LEU A 155 21.80 6.58 8.88
CA LEU A 155 21.02 6.08 10.03
C LEU A 155 21.92 5.44 11.09
N ASP A 156 22.89 4.61 10.69
CA ASP A 156 23.80 3.96 11.63
C ASP A 156 24.76 4.95 12.29
N SER A 157 25.13 6.02 11.58
CA SER A 157 25.97 7.09 12.12
C SER A 157 25.25 7.96 13.15
N LYS A 158 23.94 8.14 13.02
CA LYS A 158 23.12 8.94 13.93
C LYS A 158 22.80 8.24 15.26
N LYS A 159 22.99 6.92 15.32
CA LYS A 159 22.67 6.08 16.49
C LYS A 159 23.89 5.82 17.39
N ARG A 160 25.08 6.30 17.00
CA ARG A 160 26.32 6.26 17.79
C ARG A 160 26.55 7.58 18.50
#